data_AF-A0A7L0WZ20-F1
#
_entry.id   AF-A0A7L0WZ20-F1
#
_cell.length_a   1.000
_cell.length_b   1.000
_cell.length_c   1.000
_cell.angle_alpha   90.00
_cell.angle_beta   90.00
_cell.angle_gamma   90.00
#
_symmetry.space_group_name_H-M   'P 1'
#
loop_
_entity.id
_entity.type
_entity.pdbx_description
1 polymer ?
#
loop_
_entity_poly.entity_id
_entity_poly.type
_entity_poly.pdbx_seq_one_letter_code
_entity_poly.pdbx_strand_id
1 'polypeptide(L)'
;DAEGLLRIKEENQKHYRRAQRHQEKKEKIQRHNRKLGDLVEKKTCDLKTQHEHLASLRRTHILELTSVIFPIEEVKTSMRDPADVSAESDNAMTSSTVSKLAEARRTTYLSGRWVCDDHNGDTSISITGPWITLPNNGDYSAYYNWVEEKKTTQGPEMEHNNPAYTISAALCYATQLVNTLSLILGVNLPKKLCNRQ
;
A
#
# COMPACT_ATOMS: atom_id res chain seq x y z
N ASP A 1 47.56 -72.60 14.57
CA ASP A 1 47.75 -71.19 14.15
C ASP A 1 47.44 -70.88 12.68
N ALA A 2 47.81 -71.71 11.71
CA ALA A 2 47.55 -71.42 10.28
C ALA A 2 46.06 -71.42 9.87
N GLU A 3 45.24 -72.30 10.45
CA GLU A 3 43.81 -72.44 10.13
C GLU A 3 42.97 -71.24 10.62
N GLY A 4 43.31 -70.69 11.79
CA GLY A 4 42.68 -69.48 12.32
C GLY A 4 42.96 -68.24 11.46
N LEU A 5 44.19 -68.11 10.95
CA LEU A 5 44.57 -67.01 10.05
C LEU A 5 43.83 -67.06 8.71
N LEU A 6 43.62 -68.26 8.15
CA LEU A 6 42.83 -68.44 6.93
C LEU A 6 41.37 -68.01 7.12
N ARG A 7 40.77 -68.39 8.25
CA ARG A 7 39.39 -68.00 8.61
C ARG A 7 39.22 -66.47 8.72
N ILE A 8 40.14 -65.82 9.42
CA ILE A 8 40.15 -64.35 9.58
C ILE A 8 40.31 -63.67 8.21
N LYS A 9 41.17 -64.20 7.33
CA LYS A 9 41.36 -63.65 5.98
C LYS A 9 40.08 -63.73 5.14
N GLU A 10 39.34 -64.84 5.25
CA GLU A 10 38.08 -65.04 4.53
C GLU A 10 36.95 -64.14 5.05
N GLU A 11 36.85 -63.96 6.38
CA GLU A 11 35.94 -63.01 7.00
C GLU A 11 36.25 -61.57 6.60
N ASN A 12 37.52 -61.17 6.64
CA ASN A 12 37.96 -59.85 6.17
C ASN A 12 37.62 -59.61 4.68
N GLN A 13 37.76 -60.62 3.82
CA GLN A 13 37.31 -60.52 2.43
C GLN A 13 35.79 -60.35 2.30
N LYS A 14 34.99 -60.98 3.17
CA LYS A 14 33.53 -60.77 3.22
C LYS A 14 33.20 -59.35 3.67
N HIS A 15 33.88 -58.84 4.70
CA HIS A 15 33.73 -57.46 5.17
C HIS A 15 34.09 -56.45 4.09
N TYR A 16 35.20 -56.64 3.38
CA TYR A 16 35.63 -55.76 2.29
C TYR A 16 34.58 -55.70 1.16
N ARG A 17 34.08 -56.87 0.72
CA ARG A 17 33.00 -56.94 -0.29
C ARG A 17 31.70 -56.29 0.17
N ARG A 18 31.40 -56.31 1.48
CA ARG A 18 30.22 -55.63 2.04
C ARG A 18 30.42 -54.11 2.08
N ALA A 19 31.60 -53.66 2.50
CA ALA A 19 31.98 -52.25 2.54
C ALA A 19 31.94 -51.63 1.14
N GLN A 20 32.48 -52.32 0.13
CA GLN A 20 32.44 -51.86 -1.27
C GLN A 20 31.00 -51.66 -1.77
N ARG A 21 30.12 -52.64 -1.56
CA ARG A 21 28.70 -52.53 -1.94
C ARG A 21 27.99 -51.36 -1.26
N HIS A 22 28.31 -51.10 0.02
CA HIS A 22 27.75 -49.95 0.74
C HIS A 22 28.30 -48.63 0.21
N GLN A 23 29.58 -48.57 -0.16
CA GLN A 23 30.20 -47.40 -0.76
C GLN A 23 29.57 -47.07 -2.13
N GLU A 24 29.40 -48.08 -2.99
CA GLU A 24 28.70 -47.93 -4.28
C GLU A 24 27.26 -47.43 -4.09
N LYS A 25 26.54 -47.98 -3.10
CA LYS A 25 25.18 -47.54 -2.76
C LYS A 25 25.16 -46.10 -2.27
N LYS A 26 26.09 -45.71 -1.40
CA LYS A 26 26.24 -44.33 -0.92
C LYS A 26 26.49 -43.37 -2.07
N GLU A 27 27.40 -43.70 -2.98
CA GLU A 27 27.69 -42.88 -4.16
C GLU A 27 26.50 -42.76 -5.10
N LYS A 28 25.72 -43.85 -5.28
CA LYS A 28 24.49 -43.82 -6.07
C LYS A 28 23.44 -42.88 -5.45
N ILE A 29 23.25 -42.96 -4.12
CA ILE A 29 22.34 -42.08 -3.38
C ILE A 29 22.81 -40.62 -3.46
N GLN A 30 24.10 -40.36 -3.25
CA GLN A 30 24.65 -39.01 -3.32
C GLN A 30 24.48 -38.39 -4.71
N ARG A 31 24.72 -39.15 -5.78
CA ARG A 31 24.45 -38.69 -7.15
C ARG A 31 22.98 -38.39 -7.39
N HIS A 32 22.09 -39.21 -6.87
CA HIS A 32 20.65 -38.97 -6.98
C HIS A 32 20.21 -37.71 -6.22
N ASN A 33 20.67 -37.54 -4.97
CA ASN A 33 20.36 -36.37 -4.16
C ASN A 33 20.88 -35.08 -4.79
N ARG A 34 22.09 -35.09 -5.38
CA ARG A 34 22.61 -33.93 -6.13
C ARG A 34 21.68 -33.57 -7.29
N LYS A 35 21.31 -34.54 -8.13
CA LYS A 35 20.37 -34.30 -9.25
C LYS A 35 19.02 -33.75 -8.78
N LEU A 36 18.49 -34.23 -7.65
CA LEU A 36 17.27 -33.69 -7.07
C LEU A 36 17.47 -32.26 -6.56
N GLY A 37 18.61 -31.97 -5.92
CA GLY A 37 18.98 -30.62 -5.49
C GLY A 37 19.03 -29.65 -6.67
N ASP A 38 19.75 -30.01 -7.73
CA ASP A 38 19.87 -29.19 -8.95
C ASP A 38 18.49 -28.94 -9.59
N LEU A 39 17.60 -29.94 -9.58
CA LEU A 39 16.24 -29.81 -10.11
C LEU A 39 15.40 -28.86 -9.27
N VAL A 40 15.47 -28.96 -7.94
CA VAL A 40 14.75 -28.05 -7.03
C VAL A 40 15.26 -26.63 -7.19
N GLU A 41 16.58 -26.43 -7.20
CA GLU A 41 17.19 -25.11 -7.36
C GLU A 41 16.77 -24.46 -8.68
N LYS A 42 16.82 -25.22 -9.78
CA LYS A 42 16.34 -24.76 -11.08
C LYS A 42 14.86 -24.34 -11.02
N LYS A 43 14.00 -25.18 -10.44
CA LYS A 43 12.56 -24.88 -10.32
C LYS A 43 12.29 -23.66 -9.43
N THR A 44 13.05 -23.49 -8.36
CA THR A 44 12.96 -22.32 -7.49
C THR A 44 13.39 -21.05 -8.22
N CYS A 45 14.47 -21.11 -9.01
CA CYS A 45 14.93 -20.01 -9.85
C CYS A 45 13.86 -19.64 -10.88
N ASP A 46 13.35 -20.62 -11.64
CA ASP A 46 12.30 -20.43 -12.64
C ASP A 46 11.06 -19.76 -12.00
N LEU A 47 10.61 -20.27 -10.85
CA LEU A 47 9.45 -19.75 -10.13
C LEU A 47 9.68 -18.29 -9.67
N LYS A 48 10.88 -17.98 -9.16
CA LYS A 48 11.24 -16.62 -8.76
C LYS A 48 11.17 -15.66 -9.93
N THR A 49 11.75 -16.02 -11.08
CA THR A 49 11.70 -15.20 -12.30
C THR A 49 10.26 -14.98 -12.78
N GLN A 50 9.41 -16.01 -12.73
CA GLN A 50 8.00 -15.87 -13.08
C GLN A 50 7.26 -14.93 -12.12
N HIS A 51 7.53 -15.01 -10.81
CA HIS A 51 6.95 -14.08 -9.83
C HIS A 51 7.40 -12.64 -10.05
N GLU A 52 8.67 -12.41 -10.35
CA GLU A 52 9.20 -11.08 -10.67
C GLU A 52 8.57 -10.51 -11.94
N HIS A 53 8.42 -11.33 -12.98
CA HIS A 53 7.75 -10.93 -14.21
C HIS A 53 6.27 -10.57 -13.97
N LEU A 54 5.53 -11.41 -13.23
CA LEU A 54 4.15 -11.13 -12.84
C LEU A 54 4.02 -9.86 -11.99
N ALA A 55 4.96 -9.61 -11.08
CA ALA A 55 4.98 -8.41 -10.27
C ALA A 55 5.18 -7.15 -11.13
N SER A 56 6.10 -7.21 -12.10
CA SER A 56 6.30 -6.13 -13.07
C SER A 56 5.04 -5.87 -13.90
N LEU A 57 4.41 -6.92 -14.43
CA LEU A 57 3.18 -6.79 -15.22
C LEU A 57 2.04 -6.16 -14.42
N ARG A 58 1.82 -6.64 -13.18
CA ARG A 58 0.82 -6.08 -12.27
C ARG A 58 1.09 -4.60 -11.99
N ARG A 59 2.35 -4.22 -11.77
CA ARG A 59 2.72 -2.81 -11.55
C ARG A 59 2.39 -1.95 -12.77
N THR A 60 2.73 -2.40 -13.97
CA THR A 60 2.39 -1.70 -15.21
C THR A 60 0.88 -1.51 -15.35
N HIS A 61 0.09 -2.57 -15.14
CA HIS A 61 -1.36 -2.50 -15.21
C HIS A 61 -1.95 -1.55 -14.16
N ILE A 62 -1.41 -1.53 -12.94
CA ILE A 62 -1.83 -0.59 -11.90
C ILE A 62 -1.56 0.85 -12.33
N LEU A 63 -0.37 1.13 -12.89
CA LEU A 63 -0.02 2.47 -13.36
C LEU A 63 -0.92 2.94 -14.51
N GLU A 64 -1.23 2.06 -15.46
CA GLU A 64 -2.19 2.34 -16.54
C GLU A 64 -3.59 2.60 -15.99
N LEU A 65 -4.06 1.76 -15.06
CA LEU A 65 -5.35 1.91 -14.40
C LEU A 65 -5.48 3.26 -13.67
N THR A 66 -4.46 3.63 -12.89
CA THR A 66 -4.46 4.88 -12.12
C THR A 66 -4.16 6.12 -12.97
N SER A 67 -3.68 5.98 -14.20
CA SER A 67 -3.46 7.13 -15.09
C SER A 67 -4.64 7.37 -16.03
N VAL A 68 -5.34 6.31 -16.45
CA VAL A 68 -6.41 6.40 -17.46
C VAL A 68 -7.81 6.40 -16.86
N ILE A 69 -8.06 5.52 -15.88
CA ILE A 69 -9.42 5.28 -15.36
C ILE A 69 -9.62 5.97 -14.01
N PHE A 70 -8.61 5.93 -13.15
CA PHE A 70 -8.63 6.55 -11.82
C PHE A 70 -7.47 7.54 -11.64
N PRO A 71 -7.38 8.61 -12.46
CA PRO A 71 -6.41 9.67 -12.20
C PRO A 71 -6.63 10.25 -10.80
N ILE A 72 -5.56 10.24 -9.99
CA ILE A 72 -5.54 10.80 -8.64
C ILE A 72 -4.59 11.99 -8.65
N GLU A 73 -5.10 13.17 -8.32
CA GLU A 73 -4.31 14.40 -8.33
C GLU A 73 -4.59 15.22 -7.07
N GLU A 74 -3.54 15.82 -6.53
CA GLU A 74 -3.65 16.79 -5.44
C GLU A 74 -4.01 18.17 -6.03
N VAL A 75 -5.23 18.60 -5.78
CA VAL A 75 -5.76 19.91 -6.19
C VAL A 75 -5.56 20.89 -5.06
N LYS A 76 -4.61 21.82 -5.25
CA LYS A 76 -4.41 22.96 -4.34
C LYS A 76 -5.55 23.96 -4.56
N THR A 77 -6.44 24.11 -3.61
CA THR A 77 -7.41 25.21 -3.64
C THR A 77 -6.70 26.48 -3.19
N SER A 78 -6.17 27.22 -4.16
CA SER A 78 -5.54 28.51 -3.92
C SER A 78 -6.61 29.56 -3.70
N MET A 79 -7.23 29.59 -2.52
CA MET A 79 -7.85 30.82 -2.00
C MET A 79 -6.72 31.70 -1.42
N ARG A 80 -5.78 32.14 -2.27
CA ARG A 80 -4.71 33.06 -1.85
C ARG A 80 -5.24 34.48 -2.04
N ASP A 81 -5.41 35.19 -0.94
CA ASP A 81 -5.68 36.63 -0.96
C ASP A 81 -4.54 37.33 -1.75
N PRO A 82 -4.81 38.20 -2.75
CA PRO A 82 -3.78 38.81 -3.60
C PRO A 82 -2.72 39.64 -2.83
N ALA A 83 -2.93 39.89 -1.54
CA ALA A 83 -2.01 40.65 -0.70
C ALA A 83 -0.78 39.83 -0.22
N ASP A 84 -0.81 38.49 -0.29
CA ASP A 84 0.20 37.64 0.34
C ASP A 84 1.40 37.30 -0.57
N VAL A 85 1.46 37.87 -1.77
CA VAL A 85 2.59 37.74 -2.71
C VAL A 85 3.74 38.72 -2.43
N SER A 86 3.62 39.60 -1.42
CA SER A 86 4.60 40.66 -1.16
C SER A 86 5.53 40.42 0.04
N ALA A 87 5.64 39.20 0.57
CA ALA A 87 6.42 38.93 1.80
C ALA A 87 7.60 37.96 1.64
N GLU A 88 7.99 37.56 0.42
CA GLU A 88 9.20 36.73 0.20
C GLU A 88 10.44 37.52 -0.23
N SER A 89 10.52 38.81 0.11
CA SER A 89 11.76 39.59 -0.01
C SER A 89 12.18 40.14 1.35
N ASP A 90 13.33 39.67 1.82
CA ASP A 90 14.20 40.25 2.84
C ASP A 90 13.72 40.30 4.31
N ASN A 91 14.17 39.33 5.12
CA ASN A 91 15.23 39.54 6.12
C ASN A 91 15.26 38.44 7.20
N ALA A 92 16.37 37.70 7.21
CA ALA A 92 16.66 36.57 8.08
C ALA A 92 17.01 36.93 9.54
N MET A 93 16.25 37.80 10.24
CA MET A 93 16.61 38.20 11.62
C MET A 93 15.45 38.55 12.59
N THR A 94 14.19 38.23 12.30
CA THR A 94 13.04 38.50 13.23
C THR A 94 12.13 37.29 13.49
N SER A 95 12.64 36.07 13.28
CA SER A 95 11.82 34.87 13.07
C SER A 95 10.99 34.36 14.27
N SER A 96 11.34 34.62 15.53
CA SER A 96 10.66 33.91 16.64
C SER A 96 9.28 34.48 17.00
N THR A 97 9.18 35.79 17.17
CA THR A 97 7.92 36.43 17.61
C THR A 97 6.93 36.56 16.45
N VAL A 98 7.42 36.81 15.24
CA VAL A 98 6.61 36.90 14.03
C VAL A 98 6.01 35.53 13.68
N SER A 99 6.79 34.44 13.75
CA SER A 99 6.24 33.09 13.57
C SER A 99 5.20 32.73 14.64
N LYS A 100 5.42 33.09 15.91
CA LYS A 100 4.44 32.85 16.99
C LYS A 100 3.16 33.67 16.82
N LEU A 101 3.25 34.91 16.32
CA LEU A 101 2.07 35.74 16.03
C LEU A 101 1.31 35.24 14.80
N ALA A 102 2.01 34.76 13.78
CA ALA A 102 1.41 34.10 12.62
C ALA A 102 0.74 32.77 12.99
N GLU A 103 1.30 32.02 13.95
CA GLU A 103 0.67 30.84 14.54
C GLU A 103 -0.57 31.19 15.38
N ALA A 104 -0.51 32.21 16.24
CA ALA A 104 -1.66 32.63 17.04
C ALA A 104 -2.83 33.17 16.19
N ARG A 105 -2.54 33.81 15.04
CA ARG A 105 -3.57 34.22 14.06
C ARG A 105 -4.25 33.04 13.38
N ARG A 106 -3.59 31.87 13.33
CA ARG A 106 -4.16 30.62 12.84
C ARG A 106 -4.99 29.90 13.90
N THR A 107 -5.21 30.46 15.09
CA THR A 107 -6.06 29.83 16.11
C THR A 107 -7.30 30.67 16.38
N THR A 108 -8.48 30.13 16.09
CA THR A 108 -9.78 30.77 16.36
C THR A 108 -10.55 29.95 17.40
N TYR A 109 -11.13 30.63 18.39
CA TYR A 109 -11.95 29.97 19.41
C TYR A 109 -13.40 29.89 18.94
N LEU A 110 -13.83 28.70 18.52
CA LEU A 110 -15.19 28.45 18.02
C LEU A 110 -15.91 27.51 19.00
N SER A 111 -17.06 27.95 19.51
CA SER A 111 -17.97 27.14 20.33
C SER A 111 -17.31 26.38 21.50
N GLY A 112 -16.40 27.04 22.23
CA GLY A 112 -15.77 26.44 23.42
C GLY A 112 -14.48 25.67 23.14
N ARG A 113 -13.98 25.68 21.90
CA ARG A 113 -12.78 24.94 21.50
C ARG A 113 -11.82 25.83 20.71
N TRP A 114 -10.52 25.71 21.00
CA TRP A 114 -9.48 26.25 20.14
C TRP A 114 -9.39 25.43 18.87
N VAL A 115 -9.63 26.07 17.73
CA VAL A 115 -9.50 25.48 16.39
C VAL A 115 -8.32 26.15 15.72
N CYS A 116 -7.30 25.35 15.35
CA CYS A 116 -6.23 25.82 14.49
C CYS A 116 -6.75 25.77 13.05
N ASP A 117 -6.90 26.94 12.43
CA ASP A 117 -6.98 27.16 10.99
C ASP A 117 -5.61 26.80 10.38
N ASP A 118 -5.33 25.49 10.35
CA ASP A 118 -4.21 24.92 9.61
C ASP A 118 -4.51 25.04 8.11
N HIS A 119 -4.50 26.27 7.58
CA HIS A 119 -4.45 26.57 6.14
C HIS A 119 -3.12 26.13 5.53
N ASN A 120 -2.53 25.04 6.00
CA ASN A 120 -1.36 24.43 5.40
C ASN A 120 -1.79 23.70 4.13
N GLY A 121 -2.28 24.49 3.16
CA GLY A 121 -2.89 24.07 1.91
C GLY A 121 -4.23 23.40 2.12
N ASP A 122 -5.33 24.12 1.84
CA ASP A 122 -6.62 23.50 1.47
C ASP A 122 -6.38 22.67 0.21
N THR A 123 -5.82 21.49 0.42
CA THR A 123 -5.47 20.52 -0.60
C THR A 123 -6.63 19.54 -0.62
N SER A 124 -7.16 19.35 -1.80
CA SER A 124 -8.21 18.37 -2.04
C SER A 124 -7.64 17.30 -2.95
N ILE A 125 -8.03 16.06 -2.72
CA ILE A 125 -7.64 14.94 -3.57
C ILE A 125 -8.75 14.75 -4.59
N SER A 126 -8.43 14.90 -5.86
CA SER A 126 -9.35 14.58 -6.94
C SER A 126 -9.22 13.11 -7.34
N ILE A 127 -10.34 12.45 -7.60
CA ILE A 127 -10.39 11.07 -8.10
C ILE A 127 -11.25 11.07 -9.34
N THR A 128 -10.66 10.73 -10.50
CA THR A 128 -11.37 10.72 -11.79
C THR A 128 -11.72 12.14 -12.31
N GLY A 129 -11.01 13.16 -11.82
CA GLY A 129 -11.03 14.52 -12.37
C GLY A 129 -11.44 15.64 -11.38
N PRO A 130 -11.33 16.92 -11.79
CA PRO A 130 -11.41 18.10 -10.89
C PRO A 130 -12.76 18.32 -10.19
N TRP A 131 -13.83 17.70 -10.67
CA TRP A 131 -15.19 17.84 -10.12
C TRP A 131 -15.51 16.81 -9.02
N ILE A 132 -14.65 15.80 -8.83
CA ILE A 132 -14.79 14.76 -7.81
C ILE A 132 -13.63 14.91 -6.84
N THR A 133 -13.78 15.76 -5.84
CA THR A 133 -12.72 16.12 -4.89
C THR A 133 -13.10 15.79 -3.46
N LEU A 134 -12.13 15.28 -2.69
CA LEU A 134 -12.24 15.04 -1.26
C LEU A 134 -11.28 15.96 -0.49
N PRO A 135 -11.72 16.55 0.64
CA PRO A 135 -10.81 17.21 1.56
C PRO A 135 -9.69 16.26 2.01
N ASN A 136 -8.43 16.67 1.86
CA ASN A 136 -7.26 15.86 2.26
C ASN A 136 -7.19 15.68 3.79
N ASN A 137 -7.81 16.57 4.55
CA ASN A 137 -7.92 16.49 6.01
C ASN A 137 -8.91 15.40 6.49
N GLY A 138 -9.67 14.78 5.58
CA GLY A 138 -10.67 13.77 5.92
C GLY A 138 -11.93 14.33 6.60
N ASP A 139 -12.13 15.64 6.60
CA ASP A 139 -13.36 16.25 7.09
C ASP A 139 -14.49 16.13 6.06
N TYR A 140 -15.34 15.13 6.26
CA TYR A 140 -16.54 14.90 5.45
C TYR A 140 -17.83 15.39 6.13
N SER A 141 -17.73 16.32 7.10
CA SER A 141 -18.87 16.87 7.84
C SER A 141 -19.97 17.43 6.94
N ALA A 142 -19.62 18.00 5.78
CA ALA A 142 -20.58 18.48 4.78
C ALA A 142 -21.58 17.39 4.31
N TYR A 143 -21.14 16.13 4.23
CA TYR A 143 -22.02 15.00 3.94
C TYR A 143 -23.01 14.76 5.08
N TYR A 144 -22.54 14.71 6.33
CA TYR A 144 -23.41 14.47 7.49
C TYR A 144 -24.41 15.60 7.71
N ASN A 145 -23.97 16.85 7.57
CA ASN A 145 -24.84 18.02 7.69
C ASN A 145 -25.98 17.98 6.67
N TRP A 146 -25.66 17.64 5.42
CA TRP A 146 -26.66 17.48 4.36
C TRP A 146 -27.66 16.35 4.66
N VAL A 147 -27.18 15.21 5.17
CA VAL A 147 -28.05 14.09 5.56
C VAL A 147 -29.03 14.50 6.66
N GLU A 148 -28.58 15.26 7.67
CA GLU A 148 -29.45 15.73 8.76
C GLU A 148 -30.46 16.80 8.28
N GLU A 149 -30.05 17.68 7.36
CA GLU A 149 -30.93 18.69 6.75
C GLU A 149 -32.04 18.06 5.89
N LYS A 150 -31.72 17.01 5.12
CA LYS A 150 -32.70 16.24 4.33
C LYS A 150 -33.67 15.43 5.20
N LYS A 151 -33.27 15.00 6.40
CA LYS A 151 -34.19 14.34 7.35
C LYS A 151 -35.25 15.29 7.90
N THR A 152 -34.95 16.59 7.95
CA THR A 152 -35.80 17.59 8.60
C THR A 152 -36.61 18.44 7.62
N THR A 153 -36.27 18.44 6.33
CA THR A 153 -36.86 19.35 5.33
C THR A 153 -37.45 18.60 4.13
N GLN A 154 -38.77 18.56 4.00
CA GLN A 154 -39.50 18.01 2.82
C GLN A 154 -39.73 19.08 1.72
N GLY A 155 -38.68 19.82 1.36
CA GLY A 155 -38.76 20.92 0.37
C GLY A 155 -38.27 20.53 -1.03
N PRO A 156 -38.71 21.23 -2.10
CA PRO A 156 -38.32 20.93 -3.48
C PRO A 156 -36.82 21.13 -3.70
N GLU A 157 -36.27 20.21 -4.48
CA GLU A 157 -34.85 19.93 -4.64
C GLU A 157 -34.13 20.94 -5.57
N MET A 158 -33.40 21.89 -4.99
CA MET A 158 -32.39 22.67 -5.74
C MET A 158 -31.05 21.90 -5.78
N GLU A 159 -31.05 20.82 -6.57
CA GLU A 159 -30.01 19.80 -6.68
C GLU A 159 -28.96 20.12 -7.76
N HIS A 160 -28.16 21.19 -7.63
CA HIS A 160 -27.06 21.38 -8.61
C HIS A 160 -25.66 21.55 -8.04
N ASN A 161 -25.49 21.77 -6.73
CA ASN A 161 -24.16 21.91 -6.12
C ASN A 161 -24.10 21.35 -4.69
N ASN A 162 -24.61 20.15 -4.49
CA ASN A 162 -24.58 19.52 -3.17
C ASN A 162 -23.23 18.80 -2.95
N PRO A 163 -22.41 19.21 -1.96
CA PRO A 163 -21.12 18.59 -1.67
C PRO A 163 -21.24 17.10 -1.27
N ALA A 164 -22.39 16.68 -0.76
CA ALA A 164 -22.62 15.28 -0.40
C ALA A 164 -22.55 14.34 -1.63
N TYR A 165 -23.00 14.80 -2.81
CA TYR A 165 -22.87 14.00 -4.04
C TYR A 165 -21.42 13.85 -4.48
N THR A 166 -20.64 14.93 -4.41
CA THR A 166 -19.22 14.92 -4.73
C THR A 166 -18.45 13.99 -3.79
N ILE A 167 -18.70 14.10 -2.48
CA ILE A 167 -18.07 13.23 -1.46
C ILE A 167 -18.45 11.77 -1.70
N SER A 168 -19.75 11.48 -1.90
CA SER A 168 -20.23 10.11 -2.15
C SER A 168 -19.59 9.51 -3.41
N ALA A 169 -19.59 10.26 -4.52
CA ALA A 169 -18.99 9.82 -5.78
C ALA A 169 -17.50 9.52 -5.62
N ALA A 170 -16.75 10.41 -4.98
CA ALA A 170 -15.32 10.23 -4.77
C ALA A 170 -15.01 8.99 -3.92
N LEU A 171 -15.75 8.80 -2.81
CA LEU A 171 -15.60 7.60 -1.97
C LEU A 171 -15.99 6.31 -2.70
N CYS A 172 -17.00 6.37 -3.57
CA CYS A 172 -17.36 5.25 -4.44
C CYS A 172 -16.22 4.90 -5.41
N TYR A 173 -15.64 5.89 -6.10
CA TYR A 173 -14.50 5.65 -7.00
C TYR A 173 -13.27 5.14 -6.25
N ALA A 174 -12.98 5.67 -5.06
CA ALA A 174 -11.92 5.16 -4.20
C ALA A 174 -12.15 3.67 -3.85
N THR A 175 -13.39 3.31 -3.52
CA THR A 175 -13.76 1.92 -3.21
C THR A 175 -13.63 1.01 -4.43
N GLN A 176 -14.07 1.48 -5.60
CA GLN A 176 -13.93 0.74 -6.87
C GLN A 176 -12.45 0.51 -7.20
N LEU A 177 -11.61 1.54 -7.08
CA LEU A 177 -10.17 1.41 -7.27
C LEU A 177 -9.56 0.38 -6.32
N VAL A 178 -9.84 0.46 -5.02
CA VAL A 178 -9.30 -0.47 -4.02
C VAL A 178 -9.73 -1.93 -4.30
N ASN A 179 -10.99 -2.15 -4.69
CA ASN A 179 -11.48 -3.47 -5.09
C ASN A 179 -10.76 -4.01 -6.33
N THR A 180 -10.57 -3.18 -7.36
CA THR A 180 -9.85 -3.56 -8.57
C THR A 180 -8.38 -3.85 -8.28
N LEU A 181 -7.72 -3.03 -7.45
CA LEU A 181 -6.34 -3.28 -7.01
C LEU A 181 -6.22 -4.60 -6.23
N SER A 182 -7.19 -4.90 -5.37
CA SER A 182 -7.26 -6.16 -4.64
C SER A 182 -7.31 -7.37 -5.58
N LEU A 183 -8.12 -7.28 -6.64
CA LEU A 183 -8.22 -8.33 -7.68
C LEU A 183 -6.90 -8.48 -8.45
N ILE A 184 -6.26 -7.38 -8.87
CA ILE A 184 -4.98 -7.41 -9.61
C ILE A 184 -3.85 -8.00 -8.76
N LEU A 185 -3.81 -7.64 -7.48
CA LEU A 185 -2.76 -8.08 -6.54
C LEU A 185 -3.05 -9.47 -5.94
N GLY A 186 -4.28 -9.96 -6.03
CA GLY A 186 -4.70 -11.23 -5.44
C GLY A 186 -4.76 -11.19 -3.91
N VAL A 187 -5.06 -10.02 -3.32
CA VAL A 187 -5.16 -9.83 -1.86
C VAL A 187 -6.61 -9.79 -1.43
N ASN A 188 -6.95 -10.45 -0.32
CA ASN A 188 -8.31 -10.41 0.21
C ASN A 188 -8.49 -9.17 1.08
N LEU A 189 -9.49 -8.34 0.76
CA LEU A 189 -9.86 -7.22 1.61
C LEU A 189 -10.65 -7.67 2.85
N PRO A 190 -10.48 -7.00 4.01
CA PRO A 190 -11.25 -7.31 5.21
C PRO A 190 -12.75 -7.06 4.96
N LYS A 191 -13.57 -8.10 5.15
CA LYS A 191 -15.04 -8.03 4.97
C LYS A 191 -15.75 -7.22 6.05
N LYS A 192 -15.08 -6.95 7.19
CA LYS A 192 -15.59 -6.15 8.31
C LYS A 192 -14.46 -5.27 8.83
N LEU A 193 -14.64 -3.96 8.74
CA LEU A 193 -13.85 -3.01 9.50
C LEU A 193 -14.43 -2.98 10.92
N CYS A 194 -13.76 -3.62 11.86
CA CYS A 194 -14.09 -3.46 13.28
C CYS A 194 -13.66 -2.06 13.71
N ASN A 195 -14.51 -1.07 13.49
CA ASN A 195 -14.39 0.22 14.15
C ASN A 195 -14.77 -0.01 15.61
N ARG A 196 -13.79 -0.34 16.46
CA ARG A 196 -13.99 -0.25 17.91
C ARG A 196 -14.14 1.24 18.24
N GLN A 197 -15.37 1.64 18.58
CA GLN A 197 -15.65 2.88 19.29
C GLN A 197 -15.13 2.78 20.73
#